data_AF-A0A7R9A166-F1
#
_entry.id   AF-A0A7R9A166-F1
#
_cell.length_a   1.000
_cell.length_b   1.000
_cell.length_c   1.000
_cell.angle_alpha   90.00
_cell.angle_beta   90.00
_cell.angle_gamma   90.00
#
_symmetry.space_group_name_H-M   'P 1'
#
loop_
_entity.id
_entity.type
_entity.pdbx_description
1 polymer ?
#
loop_
_entity_poly.entity_id
_entity_poly.type
_entity_poly.pdbx_seq_one_letter_code
_entity_poly.pdbx_strand_id
1 'polypeptide(L)'
;MGLDVPLVGDFHFNGHKLLSKHPACAEALAKYRINPGNVGRGKKRDEQFSQMIEFACRYEKPVRIGVNWGSLDQELLARKLDENAALSNPATLQQVTHDALIESALGSARRAEELGLGRDKIILSCKMSGVQDLISVYQDLASQADYALHLGLTEAGLGSKGIVASTAALAVLLQQGIGNTIRISLTPEPGESRTKEVIVAQEILQTM
;
A
#
# COMPACT_ATOMS: atom_id res chain seq x y z
N MET A 1 26.82 -14.86 -4.56
CA MET A 1 25.62 -15.72 -4.44
C MET A 1 24.77 -15.74 -5.71
N GLY A 2 24.95 -14.86 -6.71
CA GLY A 2 24.27 -14.98 -8.02
C GLY A 2 22.74 -14.93 -7.95
N LEU A 3 22.21 -14.17 -6.98
CA LEU A 3 20.78 -14.00 -6.75
C LEU A 3 20.39 -12.58 -7.16
N ASP A 4 19.54 -12.46 -8.17
CA ASP A 4 19.13 -11.17 -8.75
C ASP A 4 17.69 -10.78 -8.35
N VAL A 5 17.19 -11.33 -7.23
CA VAL A 5 15.82 -11.05 -6.77
C VAL A 5 15.72 -9.60 -6.26
N PRO A 6 14.76 -8.78 -6.74
CA PRO A 6 14.62 -7.40 -6.29
C PRO A 6 14.23 -7.32 -4.81
N LEU A 7 15.01 -6.56 -4.02
CA LEU A 7 14.73 -6.35 -2.60
C LEU A 7 13.94 -5.04 -2.39
N VAL A 8 12.84 -5.13 -1.64
CA VAL A 8 11.99 -3.98 -1.29
C VAL A 8 12.22 -3.62 0.18
N GLY A 9 12.64 -2.38 0.46
CA GLY A 9 12.79 -1.87 1.82
C GLY A 9 11.46 -1.36 2.37
N ASP A 10 10.99 -1.93 3.49
CA ASP A 10 9.74 -1.53 4.13
C ASP A 10 9.98 -0.55 5.28
N PHE A 11 9.70 0.74 5.04
CA PHE A 11 10.06 1.80 5.97
C PHE A 11 8.84 2.33 6.75
N HIS A 12 9.01 2.41 8.08
CA HIS A 12 8.04 2.98 9.01
C HIS A 12 8.74 3.96 9.96
N PHE A 13 8.15 5.13 10.22
CA PHE A 13 8.60 6.15 11.19
C PHE A 13 9.95 6.84 10.88
N ASN A 14 11.04 6.09 10.71
CA ASN A 14 12.40 6.63 10.63
C ASN A 14 13.10 6.36 9.29
N GLY A 15 12.37 5.97 8.25
CA GLY A 15 12.93 5.66 6.93
C GLY A 15 13.87 6.73 6.39
N HIS A 16 13.47 8.00 6.51
CA HIS A 16 14.25 9.15 6.05
C HIS A 16 15.63 9.23 6.72
N LYS A 17 15.72 8.86 8.00
CA LYS A 17 17.00 8.79 8.73
C LYS A 17 17.83 7.59 8.29
N LEU A 18 17.20 6.44 8.06
CA LEU A 18 17.89 5.22 7.65
C LEU A 18 18.50 5.36 6.25
N LEU A 19 17.74 5.88 5.29
CA LEU A 19 18.25 6.15 3.93
C LEU A 19 19.38 7.18 3.94
N SER A 20 19.30 8.19 4.81
CA SER A 20 20.36 9.19 4.99
C SER A 20 21.63 8.60 5.61
N LYS A 21 21.50 7.79 6.68
CA LYS A 21 22.63 7.24 7.43
C LYS A 21 23.29 6.03 6.76
N HIS A 22 22.56 5.32 5.90
CA HIS A 22 23.02 4.09 5.26
C HIS A 22 22.86 4.18 3.73
N PRO A 23 23.64 5.05 3.05
CA PRO A 23 23.50 5.28 1.60
C PRO A 23 23.74 4.02 0.77
N ALA A 24 24.66 3.14 1.17
CA ALA A 24 24.87 1.86 0.49
C ALA A 24 23.64 0.93 0.55
N CYS A 25 22.87 0.99 1.65
CA CYS A 25 21.62 0.25 1.75
C CYS A 25 20.54 0.87 0.86
N ALA A 26 20.44 2.19 0.84
CA ALA A 26 19.53 2.92 -0.05
C ALA A 26 19.79 2.53 -1.53
N GLU A 27 21.06 2.53 -1.94
CA GLU A 27 21.47 2.15 -3.29
C GLU A 27 21.25 0.67 -3.61
N ALA A 28 21.48 -0.23 -2.65
CA ALA A 28 21.33 -1.68 -2.85
C ALA A 28 19.86 -2.14 -2.97
N LEU A 29 18.92 -1.42 -2.36
CA LEU A 29 17.50 -1.76 -2.48
C LEU A 29 16.99 -1.51 -3.90
N ALA A 30 16.12 -2.38 -4.40
CA ALA A 30 15.50 -2.24 -5.71
C ALA A 30 14.28 -1.31 -5.69
N LYS A 31 13.66 -1.13 -4.51
CA LYS A 31 12.42 -0.36 -4.33
C LYS A 31 12.24 0.07 -2.89
N TYR A 32 11.60 1.21 -2.66
CA TYR A 32 11.19 1.65 -1.32
C TYR A 32 9.68 1.48 -1.13
N ARG A 33 9.24 1.04 0.05
CA ARG A 33 7.85 1.15 0.49
C ARG A 33 7.77 2.28 1.52
N ILE A 34 6.88 3.23 1.26
CA ILE A 34 6.54 4.31 2.17
C ILE A 34 5.07 4.19 2.59
N ASN A 35 4.78 4.38 3.87
CA ASN A 35 3.41 4.52 4.38
C ASN A 35 3.19 5.97 4.84
N PRO A 36 2.38 6.79 4.16
CA PRO A 36 2.19 8.20 4.51
C PRO A 36 1.59 8.40 5.91
N GLY A 37 0.87 7.40 6.45
CA GLY A 37 0.36 7.45 7.81
C GLY A 37 1.43 7.31 8.90
N ASN A 38 2.61 6.77 8.57
CA ASN A 38 3.67 6.48 9.53
C ASN A 38 4.89 7.40 9.41
N VAL A 39 4.88 8.44 8.57
CA VAL A 39 6.03 9.33 8.39
C VAL A 39 5.95 10.60 9.25
N GLY A 40 5.14 10.60 10.32
CA GLY A 40 5.00 11.73 11.24
C GLY A 40 3.60 12.34 11.24
N ARG A 41 3.46 13.53 11.87
CA ARG A 41 2.21 14.30 11.95
C ARG A 41 2.43 15.74 11.48
N GLY A 42 1.40 16.36 10.89
CA GLY A 42 1.44 17.73 10.37
C GLY A 42 2.66 18.00 9.46
N LYS A 43 3.30 19.18 9.60
CA LYS A 43 4.45 19.59 8.77
C LYS A 43 5.60 18.57 8.72
N LYS A 44 5.88 17.89 9.84
CA LYS A 44 6.95 16.88 9.89
C LYS A 44 6.66 15.69 8.99
N ARG A 45 5.38 15.35 8.80
CA ARG A 45 4.97 14.28 7.88
C ARG A 45 5.37 14.62 6.46
N ASP A 46 5.04 15.83 6.03
CA ASP A 46 5.27 16.27 4.66
C ASP A 46 6.78 16.41 4.37
N GLU A 47 7.56 16.90 5.33
CA GLU A 47 9.03 16.96 5.25
C GLU A 47 9.66 15.55 5.13
N GLN A 48 9.25 14.61 5.99
CA GLN A 48 9.81 13.25 6.00
C GLN A 48 9.39 12.45 4.76
N PHE A 49 8.15 12.61 4.31
CA PHE A 49 7.69 12.04 3.04
C PHE A 49 8.52 12.60 1.88
N SER A 50 8.66 13.92 1.80
CA SER A 50 9.40 14.57 0.72
C SER A 50 10.85 14.11 0.67
N GLN A 51 11.51 14.03 1.83
CA GLN A 51 12.89 13.54 1.93
C GLN A 51 13.03 12.08 1.45
N MET A 52 12.06 11.21 1.74
CA MET A 52 12.07 9.83 1.22
C MET A 52 11.94 9.79 -0.30
N ILE A 53 11.08 10.65 -0.88
CA ILE A 53 10.91 10.75 -2.33
C ILE A 53 12.17 11.33 -2.98
N GLU A 54 12.80 12.33 -2.40
CA GLU A 54 14.08 12.88 -2.88
C GLU A 54 15.18 11.81 -2.93
N PHE A 55 15.25 10.92 -1.94
CA PHE A 55 16.14 9.76 -1.99
C PHE A 55 15.76 8.79 -3.11
N ALA A 56 14.47 8.55 -3.33
CA ALA A 56 14.01 7.71 -4.44
C ALA A 56 14.41 8.31 -5.80
N CYS A 57 14.25 9.63 -5.99
CA CYS A 57 14.70 10.33 -7.18
C CYS A 57 16.22 10.23 -7.34
N ARG A 58 16.98 10.53 -6.27
CA ARG A 58 18.46 10.50 -6.28
C ARG A 58 19.04 9.14 -6.66
N TYR A 59 18.46 8.06 -6.13
CA TYR A 59 18.92 6.70 -6.37
C TYR A 59 18.11 5.98 -7.45
N GLU A 60 17.27 6.73 -8.17
CA GLU A 60 16.42 6.26 -9.25
C GLU A 60 15.48 5.09 -8.90
N LYS A 61 15.06 4.97 -7.64
CA LYS A 61 14.27 3.84 -7.15
C LYS A 61 12.77 4.04 -7.35
N PRO A 62 12.04 2.99 -7.77
CA PRO A 62 10.59 2.98 -7.65
C PRO A 62 10.15 3.02 -6.18
N VAL A 63 8.94 3.53 -5.96
CA VAL A 63 8.33 3.68 -4.64
C VAL A 63 6.94 3.04 -4.65
N ARG A 64 6.69 2.17 -3.66
CA ARG A 64 5.31 1.81 -3.31
C ARG A 64 4.80 2.71 -2.20
N ILE A 65 3.79 3.51 -2.49
CA ILE A 65 3.03 4.26 -1.49
C ILE A 65 1.91 3.33 -1.01
N GLY A 66 2.10 2.78 0.19
CA GLY A 66 1.23 1.75 0.74
C GLY A 66 0.47 2.24 1.97
N VAL A 67 -0.77 2.65 1.77
CA VAL A 67 -1.69 3.08 2.82
C VAL A 67 -2.41 1.84 3.39
N ASN A 68 -2.47 1.76 4.71
CA ASN A 68 -3.22 0.73 5.42
C ASN A 68 -4.28 1.42 6.29
N TRP A 69 -5.48 0.84 6.38
CA TRP A 69 -6.56 1.41 7.20
C TRP A 69 -6.17 1.61 8.67
N GLY A 70 -5.44 0.65 9.27
CA GLY A 70 -5.01 0.72 10.67
C GLY A 70 -3.95 1.79 10.97
N SER A 71 -3.39 2.42 9.93
CA SER A 71 -2.47 3.55 10.05
C SER A 71 -2.95 4.75 9.24
N LEU A 72 -4.26 4.86 8.98
CA LEU A 72 -4.81 5.99 8.23
C LEU A 72 -4.52 7.30 8.98
N ASP A 73 -4.23 8.36 8.21
CA ASP A 73 -4.05 9.69 8.75
C ASP A 73 -5.33 10.17 9.46
N GLN A 74 -5.22 10.35 10.77
CA GLN A 74 -6.34 10.72 11.62
C GLN A 74 -6.83 12.15 11.34
N GLU A 75 -5.95 13.06 10.90
CA GLU A 75 -6.33 14.43 10.55
C GLU A 75 -7.18 14.44 9.26
N LEU A 76 -6.77 13.66 8.25
CA LEU A 76 -7.54 13.48 7.03
C LEU A 76 -8.91 12.83 7.29
N LEU A 77 -8.95 11.77 8.11
CA LEU A 77 -10.21 11.10 8.45
C LEU A 77 -11.16 12.04 9.20
N ALA A 78 -10.67 12.79 10.19
CA ALA A 78 -11.46 13.76 10.92
C ALA A 78 -12.05 14.83 9.99
N ARG A 79 -11.22 15.40 9.11
CA ARG A 79 -11.68 16.37 8.10
C ARG A 79 -12.79 15.80 7.22
N LYS A 80 -12.63 14.58 6.72
CA LYS A 80 -13.66 13.94 5.89
C LYS A 80 -14.94 13.64 6.65
N LEU A 81 -14.85 13.30 7.94
CA LEU A 81 -16.03 13.11 8.79
C LEU A 81 -16.78 14.43 9.01
N ASP A 82 -16.07 15.52 9.24
CA ASP A 82 -16.67 16.85 9.37
C ASP A 82 -17.34 17.31 8.06
N GLU A 83 -16.66 17.09 6.91
CA GLU A 83 -17.22 17.35 5.58
C GLU A 83 -18.48 16.51 5.32
N ASN A 84 -18.45 15.23 5.67
CA ASN A 84 -19.58 14.31 5.51
C ASN A 84 -20.78 14.69 6.40
N ALA A 85 -20.52 15.16 7.62
CA ALA A 85 -21.57 15.59 8.55
C ALA A 85 -22.31 16.85 8.08
N ALA A 86 -21.70 17.65 7.20
CA ALA A 86 -22.33 18.83 6.60
C ALA A 86 -23.20 18.51 5.37
N LEU A 87 -23.19 17.26 4.87
CA LEU A 87 -23.97 16.86 3.70
C LEU A 87 -25.46 16.68 4.05
N SER A 88 -26.34 16.95 3.08
CA SER A 88 -27.78 16.70 3.20
C SER A 88 -28.12 15.21 3.32
N ASN A 89 -27.28 14.35 2.74
CA ASN A 89 -27.36 12.90 2.85
C ASN A 89 -25.96 12.32 3.13
N PRO A 90 -25.55 12.25 4.42
CA PRO A 90 -24.22 11.77 4.80
C PRO A 90 -23.99 10.32 4.35
N ALA A 91 -22.80 10.06 3.84
CA ALA A 91 -22.32 8.71 3.56
C ALA A 91 -22.08 7.94 4.87
N THR A 92 -22.06 6.62 4.77
CA THR A 92 -21.72 5.75 5.90
C THR A 92 -20.27 5.94 6.34
N LEU A 93 -19.96 5.64 7.61
CA LEU A 93 -18.58 5.68 8.13
C LEU A 93 -17.61 4.85 7.28
N GLN A 94 -18.08 3.70 6.78
CA GLN A 94 -17.30 2.82 5.91
C GLN A 94 -16.91 3.52 4.61
N GLN A 95 -17.87 4.16 3.93
CA GLN A 95 -17.61 4.92 2.69
C GLN A 95 -16.63 6.08 2.93
N VAL A 96 -16.84 6.86 3.99
CA VAL A 96 -15.93 7.95 4.36
C VAL A 96 -14.51 7.44 4.62
N THR A 97 -14.38 6.27 5.24
CA THR A 97 -13.09 5.63 5.51
C THR A 97 -12.41 5.15 4.21
N HIS A 98 -13.17 4.56 3.29
CA HIS A 98 -12.65 4.15 1.97
C HIS A 98 -12.15 5.37 1.19
N ASP A 99 -12.94 6.44 1.15
CA ASP A 99 -12.58 7.69 0.49
C ASP A 99 -11.32 8.31 1.10
N ALA A 100 -11.21 8.32 2.43
CA ALA A 100 -10.02 8.81 3.13
C ALA A 100 -8.76 8.03 2.74
N LEU A 101 -8.87 6.70 2.64
CA LEU A 101 -7.75 5.83 2.29
C LEU A 101 -7.28 6.07 0.85
N ILE A 102 -8.22 6.17 -0.09
CA ILE A 102 -7.96 6.44 -1.50
C ILE A 102 -7.38 7.84 -1.67
N GLU A 103 -7.96 8.85 -1.02
CA GLU A 103 -7.46 10.23 -1.07
C GLU A 103 -6.03 10.32 -0.51
N SER A 104 -5.73 9.61 0.58
CA SER A 104 -4.38 9.54 1.15
C SER A 104 -3.37 8.97 0.15
N ALA A 105 -3.72 7.88 -0.55
CA ALA A 105 -2.86 7.25 -1.54
C ALA A 105 -2.64 8.15 -2.76
N LEU A 106 -3.72 8.67 -3.36
CA LEU A 106 -3.66 9.50 -4.55
C LEU A 106 -3.02 10.86 -4.27
N GLY A 107 -3.30 11.47 -3.13
CA GLY A 107 -2.67 12.71 -2.70
C GLY A 107 -1.16 12.54 -2.50
N SER A 108 -0.74 11.44 -1.87
CA SER A 108 0.68 11.12 -1.72
C SER A 108 1.36 10.84 -3.05
N ALA A 109 0.68 10.20 -4.00
CA ALA A 109 1.20 9.96 -5.35
C ALA A 109 1.42 11.25 -6.12
N ARG A 110 0.41 12.14 -6.16
CA ARG A 110 0.52 13.47 -6.77
C ARG A 110 1.66 14.26 -6.15
N ARG A 111 1.80 14.20 -4.82
CA ARG A 111 2.91 14.86 -4.13
C ARG A 111 4.27 14.30 -4.54
N ALA A 112 4.38 12.99 -4.71
CA ALA A 112 5.63 12.37 -5.19
C ALA A 112 5.96 12.81 -6.63
N GLU A 113 4.95 12.91 -7.51
CA GLU A 113 5.12 13.44 -8.87
C GLU A 113 5.58 14.91 -8.86
N GLU A 114 4.97 15.76 -8.02
CA GLU A 114 5.39 17.17 -7.85
C GLU A 114 6.85 17.33 -7.37
N LEU A 115 7.34 16.35 -6.61
CA LEU A 115 8.72 16.29 -6.14
C LEU A 115 9.68 15.70 -7.19
N GLY A 116 9.18 15.34 -8.37
CA GLY A 116 9.97 14.87 -9.51
C GLY A 116 10.08 13.36 -9.67
N LEU A 117 9.35 12.56 -8.88
CA LEU A 117 9.31 11.11 -9.09
C LEU A 117 8.39 10.79 -10.28
N GLY A 118 8.92 10.14 -11.30
CA GLY A 118 8.12 9.72 -12.47
C GLY A 118 6.95 8.82 -12.07
N ARG A 119 5.80 9.01 -12.72
CA ARG A 119 4.59 8.20 -12.50
C ARG A 119 4.86 6.69 -12.69
N ASP A 120 5.70 6.34 -13.66
CA ASP A 120 6.16 4.98 -13.95
C ASP A 120 6.97 4.34 -12.80
N LYS A 121 7.45 5.16 -11.87
CA LYS A 121 8.15 4.72 -10.65
C LYS A 121 7.23 4.63 -9.43
N ILE A 122 5.92 4.89 -9.57
CA ILE A 122 4.97 4.88 -8.45
C ILE A 122 4.06 3.65 -8.51
N ILE A 123 3.98 2.94 -7.39
CA ILE A 123 3.07 1.81 -7.17
C ILE A 123 2.16 2.15 -5.98
N LEU A 124 0.87 1.91 -6.09
CA LEU A 124 -0.09 2.13 -5.00
C LEU A 124 -0.55 0.84 -4.34
N SER A 125 -0.85 0.90 -3.05
CA SER A 125 -1.62 -0.14 -2.36
C SER A 125 -2.45 0.47 -1.24
N CYS A 126 -3.73 0.13 -1.18
CA CYS A 126 -4.66 0.49 -0.11
C CYS A 126 -5.18 -0.78 0.56
N LYS A 127 -4.56 -1.23 1.66
CA LYS A 127 -4.90 -2.55 2.24
C LYS A 127 -5.99 -2.45 3.31
N MET A 128 -6.98 -3.33 3.14
CA MET A 128 -8.09 -3.59 4.06
C MET A 128 -7.97 -5.00 4.65
N SER A 129 -8.61 -5.23 5.81
CA SER A 129 -8.75 -6.57 6.42
C SER A 129 -10.08 -7.26 6.03
N GLY A 130 -11.11 -6.48 5.67
CA GLY A 130 -12.37 -6.98 5.14
C GLY A 130 -12.28 -7.31 3.65
N VAL A 131 -12.84 -8.46 3.25
CA VAL A 131 -12.87 -8.91 1.84
C VAL A 131 -13.63 -7.92 0.96
N GLN A 132 -14.85 -7.54 1.37
CA GLN A 132 -15.69 -6.63 0.59
C GLN A 132 -15.10 -5.21 0.55
N ASP A 133 -14.52 -4.76 1.66
CA ASP A 133 -13.83 -3.47 1.73
C ASP A 133 -12.65 -3.39 0.77
N LEU A 134 -11.84 -4.46 0.71
CA LEU A 134 -10.72 -4.52 -0.23
C LEU A 134 -11.19 -4.41 -1.68
N ILE A 135 -12.26 -5.14 -2.02
CA ILE A 135 -12.81 -5.11 -3.38
C ILE A 135 -13.27 -3.69 -3.73
N SER A 136 -14.14 -3.09 -2.91
CA SER A 136 -14.63 -1.73 -3.16
C SER A 136 -13.49 -0.72 -3.29
N VAL A 137 -12.54 -0.72 -2.35
CA VAL A 137 -11.43 0.24 -2.34
C VAL A 137 -10.57 0.14 -3.60
N TYR A 138 -10.26 -1.07 -4.07
CA TYR A 138 -9.43 -1.22 -5.26
C TYR A 138 -10.19 -0.95 -6.57
N GLN A 139 -11.48 -1.24 -6.62
CA GLN A 139 -12.34 -0.83 -7.74
C GLN A 139 -12.37 0.69 -7.87
N ASP A 140 -12.63 1.38 -6.76
CA ASP A 140 -12.70 2.84 -6.73
C ASP A 140 -11.33 3.46 -7.03
N LEU A 141 -10.24 2.92 -6.47
CA LEU A 141 -8.88 3.38 -6.73
C LEU A 141 -8.49 3.21 -8.21
N ALA A 142 -8.77 2.05 -8.81
CA ALA A 142 -8.47 1.76 -10.22
C ALA A 142 -9.27 2.65 -11.18
N SER A 143 -10.49 3.06 -10.79
CA SER A 143 -11.31 3.97 -11.60
C SER A 143 -10.80 5.42 -11.62
N GLN A 144 -10.02 5.83 -10.61
CA GLN A 144 -9.59 7.21 -10.41
C GLN A 144 -8.18 7.51 -10.92
N ALA A 145 -7.31 6.50 -11.04
CA ALA A 145 -5.94 6.73 -11.50
C ALA A 145 -5.29 5.49 -12.11
N ASP A 146 -4.40 5.75 -13.06
CA ASP A 146 -3.61 4.76 -13.78
C ASP A 146 -2.20 4.64 -13.17
N TYR A 147 -2.12 4.03 -11.99
CA TYR A 147 -0.88 3.61 -11.35
C TYR A 147 -0.83 2.09 -11.26
N ALA A 148 0.36 1.50 -11.21
CA ALA A 148 0.49 0.08 -10.89
C ALA A 148 -0.04 -0.19 -9.46
N LEU A 149 -0.87 -1.21 -9.31
CA LEU A 149 -1.53 -1.56 -8.06
C LEU A 149 -0.92 -2.85 -7.46
N HIS A 150 -0.48 -2.75 -6.20
CA HIS A 150 -0.03 -3.90 -5.42
C HIS A 150 -1.13 -4.39 -4.49
N LEU A 151 -1.79 -5.48 -4.89
CA LEU A 151 -2.91 -6.04 -4.15
C LEU A 151 -2.45 -6.86 -2.94
N GLY A 152 -3.34 -6.95 -1.97
CA GLY A 152 -3.23 -7.92 -0.89
C GLY A 152 -4.16 -7.56 0.25
N LEU A 153 -4.89 -8.57 0.73
CA LEU A 153 -5.61 -8.49 2.00
C LEU A 153 -4.58 -8.39 3.13
N THR A 154 -4.73 -7.43 4.04
CA THR A 154 -3.90 -7.38 5.25
C THR A 154 -4.50 -8.25 6.33
N GLU A 155 -3.65 -8.85 7.17
CA GLU A 155 -4.09 -9.62 8.34
C GLU A 155 -5.13 -10.71 7.98
N ALA A 156 -4.89 -11.46 6.90
CA ALA A 156 -5.83 -12.47 6.40
C ALA A 156 -6.14 -13.56 7.46
N GLY A 157 -5.23 -13.76 8.41
CA GLY A 157 -5.38 -14.69 9.52
C GLY A 157 -4.57 -15.97 9.33
N LEU A 158 -4.85 -16.94 10.20
CA LEU A 158 -4.17 -18.25 10.24
C LEU A 158 -4.85 -19.25 9.30
N GLY A 159 -4.05 -20.20 8.79
CA GLY A 159 -4.54 -21.41 8.13
C GLY A 159 -5.50 -21.17 6.96
N SER A 160 -6.55 -22.00 6.89
CA SER A 160 -7.52 -22.01 5.80
C SER A 160 -8.31 -20.70 5.68
N LYS A 161 -8.61 -20.04 6.80
CA LYS A 161 -9.35 -18.76 6.80
C LYS A 161 -8.59 -17.69 6.02
N GLY A 162 -7.27 -17.58 6.24
CA GLY A 162 -6.44 -16.59 5.54
C GLY A 162 -6.32 -16.86 4.05
N ILE A 163 -6.25 -18.14 3.66
CA ILE A 163 -6.24 -18.56 2.26
C ILE A 163 -7.57 -18.19 1.59
N VAL A 164 -8.69 -18.64 2.17
CA VAL A 164 -10.04 -18.39 1.61
C VAL A 164 -10.34 -16.90 1.51
N ALA A 165 -10.04 -16.12 2.55
CA ALA A 165 -10.28 -14.68 2.53
C ALA A 165 -9.42 -13.96 1.48
N SER A 166 -8.14 -14.32 1.35
CA SER A 166 -7.26 -13.74 0.33
C SER A 166 -7.73 -14.09 -1.07
N THR A 167 -8.06 -15.36 -1.34
CA THR A 167 -8.59 -15.81 -2.63
C THR A 167 -9.90 -15.13 -2.97
N ALA A 168 -10.85 -15.06 -2.02
CA ALA A 168 -12.15 -14.43 -2.23
C ALA A 168 -12.04 -12.94 -2.61
N ALA A 169 -11.08 -12.22 -2.01
CA ALA A 169 -10.88 -10.81 -2.32
C ALA A 169 -10.12 -10.60 -3.64
N LEU A 170 -9.02 -11.33 -3.85
CA LEU A 170 -8.15 -11.12 -5.01
C LEU A 170 -8.76 -11.67 -6.29
N ALA A 171 -9.47 -12.79 -6.27
CA ALA A 171 -10.05 -13.38 -7.48
C ALA A 171 -11.01 -12.42 -8.20
N VAL A 172 -11.85 -11.70 -7.44
CA VAL A 172 -12.78 -10.70 -7.98
C VAL A 172 -12.03 -9.55 -8.66
N LEU A 173 -11.01 -9.00 -8.01
CA LEU A 173 -10.22 -7.89 -8.54
C LEU A 173 -9.41 -8.32 -9.78
N LEU A 174 -8.75 -9.47 -9.71
CA LEU A 174 -7.94 -9.99 -10.80
C LEU A 174 -8.80 -10.32 -12.04
N GLN A 175 -10.00 -10.89 -11.86
CA GLN A 175 -10.94 -11.12 -12.96
C GLN A 175 -11.34 -9.81 -13.68
N GLN A 176 -11.38 -8.69 -12.94
CA GLN A 176 -11.68 -7.37 -13.48
C GLN A 176 -10.46 -6.68 -14.12
N GLY A 177 -9.30 -7.35 -14.18
CA GLY A 177 -8.05 -6.77 -14.66
C GLY A 177 -7.40 -5.78 -13.69
N ILE A 178 -7.82 -5.77 -12.42
CA ILE A 178 -7.29 -4.89 -11.39
C ILE A 178 -6.16 -5.61 -10.65
N GLY A 179 -4.97 -5.00 -10.61
CA GLY A 179 -3.79 -5.49 -9.90
C GLY A 179 -2.63 -5.88 -10.81
N ASN A 180 -1.42 -5.43 -10.47
CA ASN A 180 -0.19 -5.68 -11.25
C ASN A 180 0.83 -6.54 -10.49
N THR A 181 0.68 -6.62 -9.16
CA THR A 181 1.47 -7.50 -8.30
C THR A 181 0.65 -7.82 -7.05
N ILE A 182 0.84 -9.00 -6.47
CA ILE A 182 0.07 -9.44 -5.29
C ILE A 182 1.00 -9.84 -4.15
N ARG A 183 0.50 -9.75 -2.92
CA ARG A 183 1.06 -10.42 -1.75
C ARG A 183 -0.06 -11.03 -0.93
N ILE A 184 0.09 -12.31 -0.60
CA ILE A 184 -0.77 -12.98 0.39
C ILE A 184 -0.17 -12.76 1.78
N SER A 185 -0.98 -12.30 2.72
CA SER A 185 -0.53 -11.96 4.08
C SER A 185 -0.94 -13.04 5.06
N LEU A 186 -0.39 -14.25 4.93
CA LEU A 186 -0.66 -15.34 5.87
C LEU A 186 0.16 -15.17 7.15
N THR A 187 -0.47 -15.46 8.27
CA THR A 187 0.22 -15.72 9.53
C THR A 187 0.63 -17.20 9.54
N PRO A 188 1.93 -17.53 9.51
CA PRO A 188 2.37 -18.93 9.57
C PRO A 188 2.11 -19.50 10.96
N GLU A 189 1.76 -20.78 11.02
CA GLU A 189 1.78 -21.52 12.28
C GLU A 189 3.23 -21.72 12.78
N PRO A 190 3.46 -21.92 14.09
CA PRO A 190 4.80 -22.23 14.59
C PRO A 190 5.42 -23.44 13.87
N GLY A 191 6.59 -23.24 13.25
CA GLY A 191 7.27 -24.26 12.45
C GLY A 191 6.81 -24.37 11.00
N GLU A 192 5.77 -23.63 10.59
CA GLU A 192 5.33 -23.57 9.20
C GLU A 192 6.27 -22.73 8.33
N SER A 193 6.51 -23.17 7.10
CA SER A 193 7.35 -22.44 6.15
C SER A 193 6.72 -21.11 5.72
N ARG A 194 7.51 -20.04 5.71
CA ARG A 194 7.09 -18.74 5.15
C ARG A 194 6.73 -18.83 3.65
N THR A 195 7.26 -19.82 2.94
CA THR A 195 6.98 -20.02 1.50
C THR A 195 5.52 -20.32 1.18
N LYS A 196 4.70 -20.72 2.17
CA LYS A 196 3.28 -21.02 1.96
C LYS A 196 2.51 -19.83 1.36
N GLU A 197 2.83 -18.60 1.75
CA GLU A 197 2.18 -17.42 1.17
C GLU A 197 2.52 -17.20 -0.31
N VAL A 198 3.70 -17.67 -0.74
CA VAL A 198 4.13 -17.63 -2.15
C VAL A 198 3.39 -18.70 -2.95
N ILE A 199 3.26 -19.92 -2.40
CA ILE A 199 2.51 -21.01 -3.04
C ILE A 199 1.06 -20.57 -3.28
N VAL A 200 0.41 -20.02 -2.25
CA VAL A 200 -0.98 -19.53 -2.38
C VAL A 200 -1.08 -18.40 -3.40
N ALA A 201 -0.11 -17.49 -3.45
CA ALA A 201 -0.07 -16.44 -4.48
C ALA A 201 0.00 -17.03 -5.89
N GLN A 202 0.85 -18.04 -6.09
CA GLN A 202 1.01 -18.74 -7.37
C GLN A 202 -0.26 -19.47 -7.77
N GLU A 203 -0.87 -20.21 -6.84
CA GLU A 203 -2.11 -20.95 -7.07
C GLU A 203 -3.28 -20.03 -7.46
N ILE A 204 -3.42 -18.88 -6.78
CA ILE A 204 -4.44 -17.88 -7.15
C ILE A 204 -4.21 -17.42 -8.60
N LEU A 205 -3.00 -17.00 -8.94
CA LEU A 205 -2.69 -16.47 -10.29
C LEU A 205 -2.79 -17.54 -11.39
N GLN A 206 -2.43 -18.79 -11.11
CA GLN A 206 -2.50 -19.88 -12.08
C GLN A 206 -3.95 -20.35 -12.36
N THR A 207 -4.87 -20.06 -11.44
CA THR A 207 -6.28 -20.46 -11.55
C THR A 207 -7.14 -19.42 -12.29
N MET A 208 -6.70 -18.15 -12.33
CA MET A 208 -7.42 -17.06 -13.02
C MET A 208 -7.13 -17.08 -14.52
#